data_AF-A0A7K1LJK8-F1
#
_entry.id   AF-A0A7K1LJK8-F1
#
_cell.length_a   1.000
_cell.length_b   1.000
_cell.length_c   1.000
_cell.angle_alpha   90.00
_cell.angle_beta   90.00
_cell.angle_gamma   90.00
#
_symmetry.space_group_name_H-M   'P 1'
#
loop_
_entity.id
_entity.type
_entity.pdbx_description
1 polymer ?
#
loop_
_entity_poly.entity_id
_entity_poly.type
_entity_poly.pdbx_seq_one_letter_code
_entity_poly.pdbx_strand_id
1 'polypeptide(L)'
;MTAFNELTPGTWTFDPAHSEVEFTVRHAGISKVRGTFNEVSADLNVGEESSVTASVNVGSLDTGNADRDAHVKGADFFDTENHPEMTFTSTSIESDGEDFTLNGDLTIKGETRPVSFTGEFGGVAVDPFGA
;
A
#
# COMPACT_ATOMS: atom_id res chain seq x y z
N MET A 1 -20.18 9.23 -13.82
CA MET A 1 -18.88 8.84 -13.24
C MET A 1 -19.02 7.37 -12.89
N THR A 2 -18.10 6.52 -13.31
CA THR A 2 -18.15 5.09 -12.98
C THR A 2 -17.94 4.93 -11.48
N ALA A 3 -18.79 4.18 -10.79
CA ALA A 3 -18.60 3.88 -9.36
C ALA A 3 -17.59 2.72 -9.19
N PHE A 4 -16.99 2.57 -8.00
CA PHE A 4 -16.09 1.44 -7.71
C PHE A 4 -16.73 0.07 -8.05
N ASN A 5 -18.03 -0.06 -7.80
CA ASN A 5 -18.80 -1.29 -8.07
C ASN A 5 -19.10 -1.54 -9.56
N GLU A 6 -18.66 -0.63 -10.45
CA GLU A 6 -18.85 -0.72 -11.91
C GLU A 6 -17.51 -0.95 -12.64
N LEU A 7 -16.44 -1.25 -11.91
CA LEU A 7 -15.15 -1.62 -12.51
C LEU A 7 -15.29 -2.86 -13.39
N THR A 8 -14.52 -2.88 -14.49
CA THR A 8 -14.48 -4.06 -15.36
C THR A 8 -13.88 -5.23 -14.58
N PRO A 9 -14.53 -6.41 -14.55
CA PRO A 9 -14.00 -7.58 -13.88
C PRO A 9 -12.64 -7.99 -14.44
N GLY A 10 -11.73 -8.40 -13.56
CA GLY A 10 -10.35 -8.72 -13.90
C GLY A 10 -9.37 -8.25 -12.84
N THR A 11 -8.08 -8.42 -13.15
CA THR A 11 -6.99 -7.97 -12.29
C THR A 11 -6.52 -6.59 -12.73
N TRP A 12 -6.58 -5.65 -11.80
CA TRP A 12 -6.06 -4.29 -11.92
C TRP A 12 -4.74 -4.23 -11.16
N THR A 13 -3.63 -4.17 -11.89
CA THR A 13 -2.29 -4.18 -11.30
C THR A 13 -1.84 -2.77 -10.94
N PHE A 14 -1.21 -2.65 -9.79
CA PHE A 14 -0.56 -1.43 -9.32
C PHE A 14 0.45 -0.91 -10.35
N ASP A 15 0.32 0.36 -10.72
CA ASP A 15 1.26 1.06 -11.59
C ASP A 15 2.30 1.81 -10.73
N PRO A 16 3.56 1.34 -10.66
CA PRO A 16 4.59 1.99 -9.86
C PRO A 16 4.97 3.39 -10.35
N ALA A 17 4.66 3.75 -11.61
CA ALA A 17 5.02 5.06 -12.15
C ALA A 17 4.07 6.18 -11.70
N HIS A 18 2.86 5.83 -11.26
CA HIS A 18 1.80 6.78 -10.90
C HIS A 18 1.23 6.53 -9.50
N SER A 19 1.89 5.71 -8.70
CA SER A 19 1.45 5.32 -7.37
C SER A 19 2.59 5.41 -6.36
N GLU A 20 2.28 5.76 -5.12
CA GLU A 20 3.25 5.88 -4.04
C GLU A 20 2.73 5.23 -2.75
N VAL A 21 3.64 4.67 -1.95
CA VAL A 21 3.36 4.25 -0.57
C VAL A 21 4.24 5.07 0.35
N GLU A 22 3.62 6.06 0.98
CA GLU A 22 4.29 6.99 1.88
C GLU A 22 3.84 6.82 3.33
N PHE A 23 4.69 7.25 4.25
CA PHE A 23 4.34 7.39 5.65
C PHE A 23 4.92 8.67 6.25
N THR A 24 4.33 9.11 7.36
CA THR A 24 4.84 10.24 8.14
C THR A 24 4.79 9.91 9.63
N VAL A 25 5.92 10.10 10.31
CA VAL A 25 6.05 9.89 11.76
C VAL A 25 6.49 11.18 12.44
N ARG A 26 5.91 11.50 13.61
CA ARG A 26 6.35 12.64 14.42
C ARG A 26 7.67 12.31 15.12
N HIS A 27 8.63 13.23 15.04
CA HIS A 27 9.92 13.12 15.72
C HIS A 27 10.01 14.15 16.85
N ALA A 28 10.20 13.65 18.08
CA ALA A 28 10.23 14.43 19.33
C ALA A 28 9.02 15.38 19.52
N GLY A 29 7.88 15.07 18.90
CA GLY A 29 6.66 15.91 18.95
C GLY A 29 6.73 17.22 18.15
N ILE A 30 7.89 17.56 17.57
CA ILE A 30 8.15 18.86 16.94
C ILE A 30 8.18 18.72 15.42
N SER A 31 9.03 17.83 14.89
CA SER A 31 9.22 17.67 13.46
C SER A 31 8.53 16.41 12.93
N LYS A 32 8.50 16.27 11.60
CA LYS A 32 7.95 15.12 10.89
C LYS A 32 9.06 14.47 10.06
N VAL A 33 9.25 13.17 10.23
CA VAL A 33 10.00 12.33 9.28
C VAL A 33 8.99 11.81 8.27
N ARG A 34 9.33 11.95 6.99
CA ARG A 34 8.59 11.36 5.87
C ARG A 34 9.44 10.23 5.31
N GLY A 35 8.79 9.19 4.82
CA GLY A 35 9.47 8.14 4.10
C GLY A 35 8.54 7.49 3.10
N THR A 36 9.15 6.85 2.12
CA THR A 36 8.48 6.12 1.05
C THR A 36 9.04 4.70 0.98
N PHE A 37 8.26 3.80 0.38
CA PHE A 37 8.75 2.53 -0.11
C PHE A 37 8.69 2.54 -1.63
N ASN A 38 9.84 2.35 -2.27
CA ASN A 38 9.99 2.51 -3.71
C ASN A 38 9.75 1.21 -4.51
N GLU A 39 9.71 0.07 -3.84
CA GLU A 39 9.45 -1.24 -4.45
C GLU A 39 8.16 -1.82 -3.86
N VAL A 40 7.06 -1.59 -4.59
CA VAL A 40 5.71 -1.97 -4.21
C VAL A 40 5.05 -2.70 -5.37
N SER A 41 4.28 -3.73 -5.03
CA SER A 41 3.36 -4.40 -5.93
C SER A 41 2.01 -4.55 -5.23
N ALA A 42 0.94 -4.39 -5.99
CA ALA A 42 -0.39 -4.72 -5.51
C ALA A 42 -1.29 -5.11 -6.70
N ASP A 43 -2.30 -5.90 -6.40
CA ASP A 43 -3.34 -6.27 -7.36
C ASP A 43 -4.71 -6.07 -6.70
N LEU A 44 -5.61 -5.42 -7.43
CA LEU A 44 -7.03 -5.41 -7.15
C LEU A 44 -7.69 -6.44 -8.09
N ASN A 45 -8.23 -7.51 -7.53
CA ASN A 45 -9.03 -8.46 -8.28
C ASN A 45 -10.50 -8.07 -8.17
N VAL A 46 -11.10 -7.68 -9.30
CA VAL A 46 -12.52 -7.31 -9.40
C VAL A 46 -13.32 -8.51 -9.89
N GLY A 47 -14.31 -8.93 -9.10
CA GLY A 47 -15.19 -10.07 -9.37
C GLY A 47 -16.41 -10.06 -8.46
N GLU A 48 -17.09 -11.21 -8.33
CA GLU A 48 -18.22 -11.37 -7.39
C GLU A 48 -17.80 -11.02 -5.95
N GLU A 49 -16.60 -11.45 -5.56
CA GLU A 49 -15.92 -11.02 -4.35
C GLU A 49 -14.62 -10.33 -4.75
N SER A 50 -14.59 -9.00 -4.62
CA SER A 50 -13.40 -8.21 -4.96
C SER A 50 -12.40 -8.22 -3.81
N SER A 51 -11.10 -8.24 -4.12
CA SER A 51 -10.03 -8.32 -3.13
C SER A 51 -8.79 -7.54 -3.55
N VAL A 52 -8.03 -7.09 -2.55
CA VAL A 52 -6.74 -6.42 -2.73
C VAL A 52 -5.66 -7.22 -2.02
N THR A 53 -4.55 -7.44 -2.72
CA THR A 53 -3.30 -7.95 -2.14
C THR A 53 -2.18 -6.98 -2.46
N ALA A 54 -1.28 -6.73 -1.51
CA ALA A 54 -0.09 -5.92 -1.73
C ALA A 54 1.15 -6.54 -1.06
N SER A 55 2.31 -6.35 -1.69
CA SER A 55 3.63 -6.63 -1.12
C SER A 55 4.54 -5.42 -1.30
N VAL A 56 5.30 -5.11 -0.27
CA VAL A 56 6.29 -4.05 -0.21
C VAL A 56 7.63 -4.65 0.18
N ASN A 57 8.66 -4.46 -0.63
CA ASN A 57 10.03 -4.74 -0.20
C ASN A 57 10.46 -3.63 0.78
N VAL A 58 10.55 -3.96 2.06
CA VAL A 58 10.91 -2.99 3.12
C VAL A 58 12.36 -2.50 3.01
N GLY A 59 13.21 -3.22 2.27
CA GLY A 59 14.56 -2.75 1.90
C GLY A 59 14.56 -1.53 0.97
N SER A 60 13.44 -1.25 0.29
CA SER A 60 13.28 -0.08 -0.57
C SER A 60 12.95 1.22 0.18
N LEU A 61 12.87 1.16 1.52
CA LEU A 61 12.65 2.32 2.38
C LEU A 61 13.63 3.46 2.06
N ASP A 62 13.08 4.65 1.87
CA ASP A 62 13.81 5.90 1.72
C ASP A 62 13.17 6.97 2.59
N THR A 63 13.95 7.59 3.47
CA THR A 63 13.50 8.74 4.27
C THR A 63 14.30 10.01 3.95
N GLY A 64 15.13 9.98 2.90
CA GLY A 64 16.09 11.02 2.53
C GLY A 64 17.29 11.10 3.46
N ASN A 65 17.57 10.06 4.27
CA ASN A 65 18.70 10.03 5.19
C ASN A 65 19.27 8.62 5.30
N ALA A 66 20.42 8.39 4.65
CA ALA A 66 21.03 7.07 4.53
C ALA A 66 21.35 6.41 5.88
N ASP A 67 21.81 7.16 6.89
CA ASP A 67 22.12 6.59 8.22
C ASP A 67 20.86 6.10 8.93
N ARG A 68 19.77 6.88 8.84
CA ARG A 68 18.47 6.48 9.39
C ARG A 68 17.90 5.29 8.62
N ASP A 69 18.00 5.30 7.31
CA ASP A 69 17.48 4.21 6.46
C ASP A 69 18.24 2.91 6.75
N ALA A 70 19.57 2.96 6.89
CA ALA A 70 20.38 1.82 7.30
C ALA A 70 19.97 1.28 8.68
N HIS A 71 19.72 2.18 9.65
CA HIS A 71 19.28 1.78 10.98
C HIS A 71 17.88 1.15 10.98
N VAL A 72 16.91 1.75 10.28
CA VAL A 72 15.52 1.28 10.24
C VAL A 72 15.38 0.00 9.41
N LYS A 73 16.27 -0.27 8.46
CA LYS A 73 16.34 -1.56 7.74
C LYS A 73 16.97 -2.67 8.58
N GLY A 74 17.72 -2.33 9.63
CA GLY A 74 18.41 -3.29 10.50
C GLY A 74 17.49 -4.06 11.44
N ALA A 75 18.08 -5.01 12.18
CA ALA A 75 17.38 -5.98 13.03
C ALA A 75 16.52 -5.36 14.14
N ASP A 76 16.88 -4.16 14.61
CA ASP A 76 16.14 -3.42 15.64
C ASP A 76 14.77 -2.92 15.16
N PHE A 77 14.58 -2.82 13.84
CA PHE A 77 13.35 -2.33 13.20
C PHE A 77 12.82 -3.38 12.22
N PHE A 78 12.89 -3.13 10.91
CA PHE A 78 12.28 -4.01 9.91
C PHE A 78 12.99 -5.36 9.77
N ASP A 79 14.28 -5.44 10.12
CA ASP A 79 15.07 -6.67 9.98
C ASP A 79 15.00 -7.25 8.56
N THR A 80 15.35 -6.41 7.58
CA THR A 80 15.15 -6.69 6.15
C THR A 80 15.87 -7.96 5.65
N GLU A 81 16.91 -8.42 6.34
CA GLU A 81 17.60 -9.67 6.01
C GLU A 81 16.73 -10.91 6.28
N ASN A 82 15.93 -10.90 7.36
CA ASN A 82 15.06 -12.01 7.75
C ASN A 82 13.59 -11.80 7.34
N HIS A 83 13.19 -10.53 7.17
CA HIS A 83 11.83 -10.11 6.85
C HIS A 83 11.85 -9.07 5.72
N PRO A 84 12.16 -9.48 4.48
CA PRO A 84 12.32 -8.55 3.36
C PRO A 84 11.00 -7.94 2.89
N GLU A 85 9.86 -8.56 3.22
CA GLU A 85 8.54 -8.14 2.75
C GLU A 85 7.60 -7.74 3.89
N MET A 86 6.86 -6.66 3.65
CA MET A 86 5.62 -6.32 4.33
C MET A 86 4.46 -6.64 3.39
N THR A 87 3.44 -7.35 3.87
CA THR A 87 2.32 -7.80 3.04
C THR A 87 0.97 -7.35 3.58
N PHE A 88 0.02 -7.13 2.69
CA PHE A 88 -1.36 -6.80 3.02
C PHE A 88 -2.33 -7.69 2.24
N THR A 89 -3.35 -8.20 2.91
CA THR A 89 -4.46 -8.94 2.30
C THR A 89 -5.78 -8.38 2.79
N SER A 90 -6.64 -7.93 1.87
CA SER A 90 -7.95 -7.39 2.23
C SER A 90 -8.86 -8.46 2.84
N THR A 91 -9.66 -8.05 3.83
CA THR A 91 -10.74 -8.85 4.40
C THR A 91 -12.12 -8.30 4.04
N SER A 92 -12.23 -7.00 3.79
CA SER A 92 -13.43 -6.40 3.18
C SER A 92 -13.11 -5.10 2.44
N ILE A 93 -13.96 -4.78 1.46
CA ILE A 93 -13.98 -3.50 0.76
C ILE A 93 -15.39 -2.95 0.90
N GLU A 94 -15.53 -1.85 1.62
CA GLU A 94 -16.80 -1.16 1.85
C GLU A 94 -16.79 0.15 1.06
N SER A 95 -17.78 0.39 0.21
CA SER A 95 -17.88 1.59 -0.61
C SER A 95 -19.15 2.39 -0.28
N ASP A 96 -19.02 3.71 -0.22
CA ASP A 96 -20.12 4.68 -0.11
C ASP A 96 -19.90 5.81 -1.11
N GLY A 97 -20.49 5.67 -2.30
CA GLY A 97 -20.26 6.59 -3.41
C GLY A 97 -18.82 6.51 -3.91
N GLU A 98 -18.07 7.61 -3.75
CA GLU A 98 -16.66 7.72 -4.11
C GLU A 98 -15.76 7.30 -2.94
N ASP A 99 -16.25 7.33 -1.70
CA ASP A 99 -15.47 6.94 -0.54
C ASP A 99 -15.43 5.42 -0.39
N PHE A 100 -14.30 4.89 0.10
CA PHE A 100 -14.19 3.49 0.48
C PHE A 100 -13.38 3.28 1.76
N THR A 101 -13.71 2.20 2.46
CA THR A 101 -12.90 1.64 3.54
C THR A 101 -12.41 0.26 3.12
N LEU A 102 -11.09 0.11 3.05
CA LEU A 102 -10.39 -1.14 2.78
C LEU A 102 -9.89 -1.71 4.11
N ASN A 103 -10.52 -2.78 4.58
CA ASN A 103 -10.10 -3.50 5.75
C ASN A 103 -9.21 -4.68 5.34
N GLY A 104 -8.20 -5.00 6.13
CA GLY A 104 -7.37 -6.16 5.87
C GLY A 104 -6.30 -6.42 6.92
N ASP A 105 -5.57 -7.49 6.68
CA ASP A 105 -4.49 -7.95 7.54
C ASP A 105 -3.15 -7.45 7.00
N LEU A 106 -2.44 -6.65 7.80
CA LEU A 106 -1.11 -6.15 7.51
C LEU A 106 -0.09 -6.96 8.29
N THR A 107 0.88 -7.56 7.59
CA THR A 107 1.98 -8.31 8.18
C THR A 107 3.28 -7.52 8.03
N ILE A 108 3.90 -7.21 9.17
CA ILE A 108 5.21 -6.55 9.23
C ILE A 108 6.10 -7.38 10.15
N LYS A 109 7.28 -7.78 9.67
CA LYS A 109 8.25 -8.55 10.46
C LYS A 109 7.64 -9.82 11.08
N GLY A 110 6.79 -10.52 10.32
CA GLY A 110 6.10 -11.74 10.75
C GLY A 110 4.92 -11.53 11.71
N GLU A 111 4.64 -10.29 12.13
CA GLU A 111 3.51 -9.96 13.00
C GLU A 111 2.34 -9.44 12.15
N THR A 112 1.20 -10.13 12.21
CA THR A 112 -0.02 -9.76 11.46
C THR A 112 -1.01 -9.03 12.36
N ARG A 113 -1.53 -7.88 11.89
CA ARG A 113 -2.56 -7.10 12.59
C ARG A 113 -3.61 -6.57 11.61
N PRO A 114 -4.88 -6.48 12.04
CA PRO A 114 -5.91 -5.85 11.24
C PRO A 114 -5.69 -4.34 11.15
N VAL A 115 -5.87 -3.78 9.96
CA VAL A 115 -5.83 -2.35 9.67
C VAL A 115 -6.98 -1.96 8.75
N SER A 116 -7.33 -0.67 8.78
CA SER A 116 -8.33 -0.08 7.90
C SER A 116 -7.72 1.12 7.18
N PHE A 117 -7.81 1.14 5.85
CA PHE A 117 -7.44 2.27 5.02
C PHE A 117 -8.71 2.92 4.48
N THR A 118 -8.78 4.25 4.55
CA THR A 118 -9.86 5.02 3.93
C THR A 118 -9.33 5.72 2.69
N GLY A 119 -10.10 5.73 1.62
CA GLY A 119 -9.71 6.39 0.38
C GLY A 119 -10.91 6.87 -0.42
N GLU A 120 -10.62 7.55 -1.52
CA GLU A 120 -11.59 8.06 -2.48
C GLU A 120 -11.28 7.46 -3.85
N PHE A 121 -12.30 6.98 -4.55
CA PHE A 121 -12.20 6.44 -5.89
C PHE A 121 -12.17 7.58 -6.91
N GLY A 122 -10.98 7.87 -7.44
CA GLY A 122 -10.74 8.98 -8.37
C GLY A 122 -11.28 8.77 -9.80
N GLY A 123 -11.92 7.64 -10.09
CA GLY A 123 -12.47 7.31 -11.40
C GLY A 123 -11.64 6.31 -12.20
N VAL A 124 -12.14 5.99 -13.40
CA VAL A 124 -11.51 5.06 -14.34
C VAL A 124 -11.54 5.65 -15.74
N ALA A 125 -10.45 5.45 -16.49
CA ALA A 125 -10.34 5.82 -17.88
C ALA A 125 -9.61 4.70 -18.64
N VAL A 126 -9.87 4.62 -19.95
CA VAL A 126 -9.07 3.76 -20.83
C VAL A 126 -7.75 4.47 -21.09
N ASP A 127 -6.64 3.78 -20.86
CA ASP A 127 -5.32 4.30 -21.18
C ASP A 127 -5.25 4.66 -22.68
N PRO A 128 -4.76 5.86 -23.06
CA PRO A 128 -4.43 6.19 -24.45
C PRO A 128 -3.62 5.13 -25.21
N PHE A 129 -2.88 4.26 -24.52
CA PHE A 129 -2.10 3.16 -25.07
C PHE A 129 -2.84 1.80 -25.08
N GLY A 130 -4.06 1.73 -24.56
CA GLY A 130 -4.96 0.58 -24.68
C GLY A 130 -4.76 -0.54 -23.66
N ALA A 131 -4.17 -0.23 -22.50
CA ALA A 131 -4.20 -1.11 -21.33
C ALA A 131 -5.56 -1.07 -20.64
#